data_AF-A0A383CBQ3-F1
#
_entry.id   AF-A0A383CBQ3-F1
#
_cell.length_a   1.000
_cell.length_b   1.000
_cell.length_c   1.000
_cell.angle_alpha   90.00
_cell.angle_beta   90.00
_cell.angle_gamma   90.00
#
_symmetry.space_group_name_H-M   'P 1'
#
loop_
_entity.id
_entity.type
_entity.pdbx_description
1 polymer ?
#
loop_
_entity_poly.entity_id
_entity_poly.type
_entity_poly.pdbx_seq_one_letter_code
_entity_poly.pdbx_strand_id
1 'polypeptide(L)'
;MRGNSATLPTWQTKINMHKLTLVFLLIGFTKGLAAKSEFAPTDWPNWRGLTSDGQALLVDGLPTEWNETKNIVWKTPIPGRGHSTPTVVGERIYLATADEDEMFQ
;
A
#
# COMPACT_ATOMS: atom_id res chain seq x y z
N MET A 1 -50.61 26.93 62.44
CA MET A 1 -50.34 27.83 61.30
C MET A 1 -49.17 27.24 60.52
N ARG A 2 -49.43 26.83 59.28
CA ARG A 2 -48.46 26.18 58.37
C ARG A 2 -47.65 27.25 57.65
N GLY A 3 -46.38 26.95 57.36
CA GLY A 3 -45.64 27.62 56.31
C GLY A 3 -44.18 27.82 56.66
N ASN A 4 -43.31 26.97 56.10
CA ASN A 4 -42.18 27.42 55.28
C ASN A 4 -41.32 26.21 54.90
N SER A 5 -41.57 25.66 53.71
CA SER A 5 -40.64 24.78 53.01
C SER A 5 -39.68 25.66 52.21
N ALA A 6 -38.43 25.78 52.70
CA ALA A 6 -37.35 26.41 51.96
C ALA A 6 -36.87 25.46 50.85
N THR A 7 -37.08 25.84 49.58
CA THR A 7 -36.50 25.14 48.44
C THR A 7 -35.15 25.76 48.10
N LEU A 8 -34.07 24.98 48.24
CA LEU A 8 -32.71 25.39 47.86
C LEU A 8 -32.57 25.45 46.33
N PRO A 9 -31.78 26.40 45.78
CA PRO A 9 -31.57 26.51 44.34
C PRO A 9 -30.63 25.42 43.83
N THR A 10 -31.13 24.55 42.96
CA THR A 10 -30.34 23.51 42.28
C THR A 10 -29.56 24.10 41.11
N TRP A 11 -28.36 24.63 41.34
CA TRP A 11 -27.37 24.86 40.29
C TRP A 11 -26.72 23.53 39.87
N GLN A 12 -27.54 22.63 39.31
CA GLN A 12 -27.05 21.50 38.54
C GLN A 12 -26.51 22.02 37.22
N THR A 13 -25.21 22.26 37.16
CA THR A 13 -24.49 22.40 35.90
C THR A 13 -24.72 21.11 35.12
N LYS A 14 -25.64 21.10 34.15
CA LYS A 14 -25.77 20.01 33.18
C LYS A 14 -24.49 19.97 32.35
N ILE A 15 -23.49 19.25 32.85
CA ILE A 15 -22.40 18.78 32.02
C ILE A 15 -23.06 17.90 30.96
N ASN A 16 -23.14 18.42 29.74
CA ASN A 16 -23.78 17.72 28.63
C ASN A 16 -22.91 16.51 28.26
N MET A 17 -23.28 15.34 28.80
CA MET A 17 -22.68 14.03 28.54
C MET A 17 -22.46 13.78 27.03
N HIS A 18 -23.35 14.31 26.19
CA HIS A 18 -23.30 14.26 24.72
C HIS A 18 -22.08 14.98 24.10
N LYS A 19 -21.58 16.05 24.73
CA LYS A 19 -20.38 16.76 24.27
C LYS A 19 -19.11 15.95 24.56
N LEU A 20 -19.11 15.11 25.61
CA LEU A 20 -17.99 14.23 25.93
C LEU A 20 -17.93 13.02 24.99
N THR A 21 -19.07 12.45 24.61
CA THR A 21 -19.13 11.30 23.68
C THR A 21 -18.66 11.66 22.27
N LEU A 22 -18.94 12.89 21.80
CA LEU A 22 -18.46 13.36 20.49
C LEU A 22 -16.94 13.59 20.46
N VAL A 23 -16.33 14.01 21.57
CA VAL A 23 -14.86 14.18 21.66
C VAL A 23 -14.14 12.82 21.63
N PHE A 24 -14.70 11.79 22.27
CA PHE A 24 -14.16 10.42 22.18
C PHE A 24 -14.32 9.80 20.78
N LEU A 25 -15.41 10.10 20.06
CA LEU A 25 -15.60 9.66 18.66
C LEU A 25 -14.67 10.39 17.67
N LEU A 26 -14.28 11.63 17.94
CA LEU A 26 -13.36 12.40 17.08
C LEU A 26 -11.88 12.02 17.26
N ILE A 27 -11.48 11.51 18.44
CA ILE A 27 -10.09 11.08 18.71
C ILE A 27 -9.87 9.61 18.31
N GLY A 28 -10.94 8.79 18.28
CA GLY A 28 -10.86 7.36 17.95
C GLY A 28 -10.83 7.01 16.46
N PHE A 29 -11.09 7.95 15.55
CA PHE A 29 -11.24 7.65 14.11
C PHE A 29 -10.02 7.99 13.24
N THR A 30 -8.96 8.60 13.78
CA THR A 30 -7.82 9.07 12.96
C THR A 30 -6.72 8.01 12.74
N LYS A 31 -6.85 6.81 13.30
CA LYS A 31 -5.97 5.67 12.97
C LYS A 31 -6.57 4.80 11.87
N GLY A 32 -7.20 5.42 10.88
CA GLY A 32 -7.55 4.76 9.63
C GLY A 32 -6.27 4.26 8.96
N LEU A 33 -6.12 2.93 8.90
CA LEU A 33 -5.06 2.17 8.26
C LEU A 33 -4.71 2.72 6.87
N ALA A 34 -3.71 3.58 6.78
CA ALA A 34 -2.94 3.71 5.55
C ALA A 34 -1.86 2.63 5.61
N ALA A 35 -2.17 1.43 5.11
CA ALA A 35 -1.13 0.46 4.80
C ALA A 35 -0.29 1.07 3.67
N LYS A 36 0.85 1.67 4.03
CA LYS A 36 1.87 1.97 3.05
C LYS A 36 2.34 0.63 2.49
N SER A 37 2.00 0.35 1.23
CA SER A 37 2.70 -0.66 0.45
C SER A 37 4.09 -0.10 0.15
N GLU A 38 5.02 -0.27 1.09
CA GLU A 38 6.42 0.07 0.86
C GLU A 38 7.06 -1.08 0.09
N PHE A 39 7.34 -0.82 -1.19
CA PHE A 39 8.24 -1.63 -1.99
C PHE A 39 9.66 -1.54 -1.39
N ALA A 40 10.41 -2.63 -1.46
CA ALA A 40 11.82 -2.61 -1.09
C ALA A 40 12.59 -1.64 -2.01
N PRO A 41 13.70 -1.05 -1.57
CA PRO A 41 14.47 -0.10 -2.38
C PRO A 41 14.96 -0.69 -3.72
N THR A 42 15.12 -2.01 -3.78
CA THR A 42 15.54 -2.75 -4.97
C THR A 42 14.39 -3.29 -5.81
N ASP A 43 13.14 -3.13 -5.36
CA ASP A 43 11.98 -3.54 -6.15
C ASP A 43 11.81 -2.64 -7.37
N TRP A 44 11.28 -3.22 -8.43
CA TRP A 44 10.97 -2.57 -9.70
C TRP A 44 9.48 -2.75 -10.05
N PRO A 45 8.57 -2.07 -9.34
CA PRO A 45 7.13 -2.38 -9.38
C PRO A 45 6.39 -1.92 -10.63
N ASN A 46 7.00 -1.07 -11.47
CA ASN A 46 6.43 -0.57 -12.72
C ASN A 46 7.50 -0.44 -13.81
N TRP A 47 7.11 -0.09 -15.03
CA TRP A 47 8.00 -0.05 -16.19
C TRP A 47 9.20 0.93 -16.08
N ARG A 48 9.19 1.87 -15.12
CA ARG A 48 10.30 2.79 -14.82
C ARG A 48 10.89 2.62 -13.41
N GLY A 49 10.55 1.54 -12.70
CA GLY A 49 11.09 1.23 -11.37
C GLY A 49 10.49 2.08 -10.26
N LEU A 50 11.05 1.93 -9.05
CA LEU A 50 10.50 2.51 -7.82
C LEU A 50 10.36 4.04 -7.88
N THR A 51 11.37 4.72 -8.43
CA THR A 51 11.44 6.19 -8.56
C THR A 51 10.88 6.72 -9.88
N SER A 52 10.44 5.83 -10.77
CA SER A 52 9.90 6.17 -12.09
C SER A 52 10.87 6.92 -13.03
N ASP A 53 12.18 6.79 -12.83
CA ASP A 53 13.23 7.39 -13.69
C ASP A 53 13.90 6.37 -14.64
N GLY A 54 13.66 5.07 -14.44
CA GLY A 54 14.27 3.99 -15.21
C GLY A 54 15.72 3.69 -14.82
N GLN A 55 16.18 4.05 -13.62
CA GLN A 55 17.56 3.84 -13.16
C GLN A 55 17.64 2.92 -11.94
N ALA A 56 18.58 1.97 -11.98
CA ALA A 56 18.85 1.04 -10.88
C ALA A 56 20.00 1.54 -9.99
N LEU A 57 19.89 2.76 -9.45
CA LEU A 57 20.96 3.45 -8.71
C LEU A 57 21.37 2.79 -7.37
N LEU A 58 20.55 1.86 -6.88
CA LEU A 58 20.76 1.17 -5.59
C LEU A 58 21.40 -0.22 -5.75
N VAL A 59 21.76 -0.60 -6.99
CA VAL A 59 22.33 -1.90 -7.30
C VAL A 59 23.64 -1.72 -8.08
N ASP A 60 24.72 -2.28 -7.55
CA ASP A 60 26.04 -2.25 -8.17
C ASP A 60 26.39 -3.61 -8.81
N GLY A 61 27.47 -3.62 -9.61
CA GLY A 61 28.01 -4.86 -10.19
C GLY A 61 27.14 -5.50 -11.27
N LEU A 62 26.21 -4.73 -11.86
CA LEU A 62 25.39 -5.20 -12.97
C LEU A 62 26.27 -5.58 -14.17
N PRO A 63 26.07 -6.76 -14.78
CA PRO A 63 26.86 -7.19 -15.93
C PRO A 63 26.60 -6.30 -17.15
N THR A 64 27.67 -5.83 -17.78
CA THR A 64 27.63 -4.95 -18.96
C THR A 64 27.81 -5.68 -20.29
N GLU A 65 28.10 -6.99 -20.24
CA GLU A 65 28.30 -7.83 -21.42
C GLU A 65 27.37 -9.04 -21.37
N TRP A 66 26.80 -9.43 -22.51
CA TRP A 66 25.83 -10.52 -22.58
C TRP A 66 25.99 -11.30 -23.87
N ASN A 67 25.80 -12.62 -23.81
CA ASN A 67 25.61 -13.48 -24.98
C ASN A 67 24.77 -14.71 -24.61
N GLU A 68 24.56 -15.64 -25.54
CA GLU A 68 23.72 -16.83 -25.33
C GLU A 68 24.17 -17.74 -24.17
N THR A 69 25.41 -17.58 -23.69
CA THR A 69 25.98 -18.38 -22.59
C THR A 69 26.62 -17.55 -21.47
N LYS A 70 26.76 -16.22 -21.64
CA LYS A 70 27.47 -15.33 -20.72
C LYS A 70 26.46 -14.49 -19.94
N ASN A 71 26.65 -14.46 -18.63
CA ASN A 71 25.84 -13.70 -17.68
C ASN A 71 24.35 -14.11 -17.61
N ILE A 72 23.94 -15.21 -18.27
CA ILE A 72 22.61 -15.80 -18.13
C ILE A 72 22.58 -16.77 -16.94
N VAL A 73 21.77 -16.48 -15.92
CA VAL A 73 21.58 -17.36 -14.76
C VAL A 73 20.60 -18.50 -15.07
N TRP A 74 19.53 -18.19 -15.80
CA TRP A 74 18.51 -19.15 -16.19
C TRP A 74 17.72 -18.63 -17.40
N LYS A 75 16.99 -19.54 -18.05
CA LYS A 75 16.03 -19.24 -19.12
C LYS A 75 14.84 -20.17 -19.03
N THR A 76 13.66 -19.67 -19.35
CA THR A 76 12.43 -20.46 -19.42
C THR A 76 11.63 -20.07 -20.66
N PRO A 77 10.96 -21.02 -21.34
CA PRO A 77 9.93 -20.66 -22.30
C PRO A 77 8.80 -19.91 -21.58
N ILE A 78 8.21 -18.94 -22.27
CA ILE A 78 7.07 -18.14 -21.81
C ILE A 78 5.93 -18.37 -22.81
N PRO A 79 4.71 -18.70 -22.36
CA PRO A 79 3.58 -18.91 -23.24
C PRO A 79 3.14 -17.60 -23.91
N GLY A 80 2.53 -17.73 -25.09
CA GLY A 80 1.98 -16.60 -25.81
C GLY A 80 3.00 -15.57 -26.29
N ARG A 81 2.49 -14.40 -26.68
CA ARG A 81 3.31 -13.25 -27.11
C ARG A 81 3.27 -12.14 -26.05
N GLY A 82 4.44 -11.68 -25.62
CA GLY A 82 4.57 -10.58 -24.66
C GLY A 82 5.28 -9.37 -25.27
N HIS A 83 4.74 -8.17 -25.03
CA HIS A 83 5.38 -6.88 -25.35
C HIS A 83 5.60 -6.00 -24.12
N SER A 84 5.21 -6.47 -22.93
CA SER A 84 5.39 -5.71 -21.69
C SER A 84 6.83 -5.76 -21.19
N THR A 85 7.29 -4.70 -20.56
CA THR A 85 8.48 -4.73 -19.71
C THR A 85 8.20 -5.58 -18.46
N PRO A 86 9.06 -6.55 -18.09
CA PRO A 86 8.90 -7.27 -16.84
C PRO A 86 9.05 -6.34 -15.63
N THR A 87 8.38 -6.67 -14.53
CA THR A 87 8.54 -6.02 -13.22
C THR A 87 9.02 -7.01 -12.18
N VAL A 88 9.72 -6.52 -11.15
CA VAL A 88 10.31 -7.34 -10.09
C VAL A 88 9.84 -6.82 -8.75
N VAL A 89 9.25 -7.66 -7.91
CA VAL A 89 8.86 -7.28 -6.54
C VAL A 89 9.19 -8.44 -5.60
N GLY A 90 10.06 -8.19 -4.63
CA GLY A 90 10.66 -9.24 -3.80
C GLY A 90 11.37 -10.28 -4.65
N GLU A 91 11.00 -11.55 -4.48
CA GLU A 91 11.59 -12.69 -5.20
C GLU A 91 10.79 -13.11 -6.45
N ARG A 92 9.90 -12.24 -6.96
CA ARG A 92 8.99 -12.57 -8.05
C ARG A 92 9.19 -11.66 -9.26
N ILE A 93 9.11 -12.26 -10.43
CA ILE A 93 9.05 -11.57 -11.73
C ILE A 93 7.62 -11.65 -12.23
N TYR A 94 7.07 -10.50 -12.63
CA TYR A 94 5.75 -10.40 -13.24
C TYR A 94 5.91 -9.97 -14.69
N LEU A 95 5.20 -10.67 -15.59
CA LEU A 95 5.22 -10.39 -17.02
C LEU A 95 3.82 -10.60 -17.59
N ALA A 96 3.36 -9.66 -18.41
CA ALA A 96 2.10 -9.79 -19.12
C ALA A 96 2.35 -10.42 -20.49
N THR A 97 1.54 -11.42 -20.81
CA THR A 97 1.62 -12.16 -22.08
C THR A 97 0.22 -12.35 -22.63
N ALA A 98 0.09 -12.42 -23.94
CA ALA A 98 -1.13 -12.81 -24.63
C ALA A 98 -0.99 -14.27 -25.06
N ASP A 99 -1.56 -15.17 -24.27
CA ASP A 99 -1.66 -16.59 -24.59
C ASP A 99 -2.93 -16.82 -25.43
N GLU A 100 -2.75 -16.99 -26.74
CA GLU A 100 -3.87 -17.19 -27.67
C GLU A 100 -4.53 -18.56 -27.47
N ASP A 101 -3.81 -19.55 -26.93
CA ASP A 101 -4.32 -20.91 -26.74
C ASP A 101 -5.25 -21.03 -25.52
N GLU A 102 -5.05 -20.20 -24.48
CA GLU A 102 -5.97 -20.11 -23.33
C GLU A 102 -7.22 -19.26 -23.62
N MET A 103 -7.13 -18.25 -24.49
CA MET A 103 -8.21 -17.27 -24.70
C MET A 103 -9.46 -17.82 -25.40
N PHE A 104 -9.36 -18.98 -26.05
CA PHE A 104 -10.47 -19.61 -26.80
C PHE A 104 -10.92 -20.97 -26.23
N GLN A 105 -10.54 -21.30 -25.00
CA GLN A 105 -11.04 -22.47 -24.25
C GLN A 105 -12.40 -22.15 -23.60
#